data_AF-A0A8I7BE60-F1
#
_entry.id   AF-A0A8I7BE60-F1
#
_cell.length_a   1.000
_cell.length_b   1.000
_cell.length_c   1.000
_cell.angle_alpha   90.00
_cell.angle_beta   90.00
_cell.angle_gamma   90.00
#
_symmetry.space_group_name_H-M   'P 1'
#
loop_
_entity.id
_entity.type
_entity.pdbx_description
1 polymer ?
#
loop_
_entity_poly.entity_id
_entity_poly.type
_entity_poly.pdbx_seq_one_letter_code
_entity_poly.pdbx_strand_id
1 'polypeptide(L)'
;MKESVDARKDNWVISTQPKYVELTADHIRMSLSEGGVIENDLMIVAIRRYQQMDYVFALDKDEGCWRHWLEPDFVNHVSRGDVIVRYVQDMFIGEHINYDVHRCTEFILPVKFNFTWSTYIWDFPKKRIIVLDPTINNGNESDKVIQNRHRKVADNLHVALQSCIQEFFQGWAPDMARWNTIFPKWLNVGLCTGPDSGVYALHYGRNWMGSKFKRVLNPQNDGVVHSRMNILVDVLGLEGNIGHMPERYRNFLVRKKEKE
;
A
#
# COMPACT_ATOMS: atom_id res chain seq x y z
N MET A 1 -32.04 -2.98 7.30
CA MET A 1 -31.99 -1.72 6.54
C MET A 1 -31.56 -2.08 5.12
N LYS A 2 -32.46 -2.06 4.14
CA LYS A 2 -32.11 -2.38 2.74
C LYS A 2 -31.52 -1.11 2.12
N GLU A 3 -30.21 -1.09 1.85
CA GLU A 3 -29.62 -0.07 0.97
C GLU A 3 -30.35 -0.08 -0.37
N SER A 4 -30.65 1.10 -0.91
CA SER A 4 -31.35 1.22 -2.18
C SER A 4 -30.50 0.62 -3.31
N VAL A 5 -31.15 0.00 -4.28
CA VAL A 5 -30.48 -0.57 -5.47
C VAL A 5 -29.73 0.50 -6.26
N ASP A 6 -30.11 1.78 -6.11
CA ASP A 6 -29.41 2.90 -6.74
C ASP A 6 -28.09 3.26 -6.05
N ALA A 7 -27.95 3.10 -4.73
CA ALA A 7 -26.68 3.35 -4.04
C ALA A 7 -25.55 2.42 -4.53
N ARG A 8 -25.89 1.18 -4.90
CA ARG A 8 -24.92 0.23 -5.46
C ARG A 8 -24.47 0.60 -6.89
N LYS A 9 -25.27 1.36 -7.64
CA LYS A 9 -24.90 1.78 -9.01
C LYS A 9 -23.77 2.81 -9.02
N ASP A 10 -23.54 3.49 -7.90
CA ASP A 10 -22.48 4.51 -7.77
C ASP A 10 -21.15 3.92 -7.28
N ASN A 11 -21.14 2.66 -6.83
CA ASN A 11 -19.93 1.94 -6.44
C ASN A 11 -19.15 1.52 -7.69
N TRP A 12 -18.17 2.34 -8.08
CA TRP A 12 -17.33 2.10 -9.26
C TRP A 12 -16.31 1.00 -9.05
N VAL A 13 -15.84 0.83 -7.82
CA VAL A 13 -14.91 -0.25 -7.47
C VAL A 13 -15.46 -1.05 -6.30
N ILE A 14 -15.50 -2.37 -6.45
CA ILE A 14 -15.81 -3.30 -5.38
C ILE A 14 -14.77 -4.42 -5.41
N SER A 15 -14.07 -4.59 -4.30
CA SER A 15 -13.05 -5.61 -4.10
C SER A 15 -13.43 -6.49 -2.91
N THR A 16 -13.54 -7.79 -3.12
CA THR A 16 -14.08 -8.73 -2.12
C THR A 16 -13.04 -9.40 -1.24
N GLN A 17 -11.76 -9.35 -1.62
CA GLN A 17 -10.66 -10.11 -1.01
C GLN A 17 -9.44 -9.23 -0.76
N PRO A 18 -8.71 -9.39 0.37
CA PRO A 18 -9.00 -10.27 1.53
C PRO A 18 -10.23 -9.84 2.35
N LYS A 19 -10.67 -8.59 2.22
CA LYS A 19 -11.94 -8.11 2.79
C LYS A 19 -12.74 -7.35 1.74
N TYR A 20 -14.05 -7.27 1.97
CA TYR A 20 -14.93 -6.42 1.20
C TYR A 20 -14.58 -4.94 1.38
N VAL A 21 -14.32 -4.24 0.27
CA VAL A 21 -14.11 -2.80 0.19
C VAL A 21 -14.84 -2.28 -1.05
N GLU A 22 -15.55 -1.17 -0.91
CA GLU A 22 -16.21 -0.50 -2.00
C GLU A 22 -15.82 0.98 -2.07
N LEU A 23 -15.75 1.51 -3.29
CA LEU A 23 -15.46 2.91 -3.55
C LEU A 23 -16.51 3.47 -4.51
N THR A 24 -17.20 4.51 -4.06
CA THR A 24 -18.10 5.29 -4.91
C THR A 24 -17.29 6.19 -5.86
N ALA A 25 -17.92 6.59 -6.96
CA ALA A 25 -17.37 7.60 -7.87
C ALA A 25 -16.95 8.89 -7.13
N ASP A 26 -17.80 9.35 -6.21
CA ASP A 26 -17.56 10.57 -5.45
C ASP A 26 -16.41 10.42 -4.46
N HIS A 27 -16.30 9.28 -3.78
CA HIS A 27 -15.15 9.02 -2.89
C HIS A 27 -13.84 9.04 -3.67
N ILE A 28 -13.79 8.34 -4.82
CA ILE A 28 -12.60 8.36 -5.69
C ILE A 28 -12.27 9.78 -6.15
N ARG A 29 -13.28 10.54 -6.60
CA ARG A 29 -13.12 11.92 -7.07
C ARG A 29 -12.60 12.83 -5.96
N MET A 30 -13.19 12.78 -4.77
CA MET A 30 -12.80 13.62 -3.63
C MET A 30 -11.40 13.28 -3.12
N SER A 31 -11.04 12.01 -3.08
CA SER A 31 -9.71 11.59 -2.61
C SER A 31 -8.60 11.90 -3.61
N LEU A 32 -8.88 11.83 -4.92
CA LEU A 32 -7.87 11.99 -5.97
C LEU A 32 -7.89 13.37 -6.65
N SER A 33 -8.81 14.27 -6.31
CA SER A 33 -8.72 15.67 -6.72
C SER A 33 -7.54 16.38 -6.07
N GLU A 34 -7.20 17.56 -6.58
CA GLU A 34 -6.22 18.44 -5.92
C GLU A 34 -6.63 18.73 -4.47
N GLY A 35 -5.68 18.61 -3.54
CA GLY A 35 -5.94 18.73 -2.09
C GLY A 35 -6.71 17.57 -1.45
N GLY A 36 -7.15 16.57 -2.24
CA GLY A 36 -7.90 15.43 -1.76
C GLY A 36 -7.06 14.50 -0.87
N VAL A 37 -7.66 13.95 0.19
CA VAL A 37 -7.00 13.01 1.10
C VAL A 37 -7.28 11.58 0.67
N ILE A 38 -6.23 10.76 0.56
CA ILE A 38 -6.39 9.32 0.37
C ILE A 38 -6.76 8.70 1.72
N GLU A 39 -7.97 8.17 1.79
CA GLU A 39 -8.47 7.42 2.95
C GLU A 39 -8.13 5.92 2.85
N ASN A 40 -8.42 5.20 3.94
CA ASN A 40 -8.03 3.81 4.12
C ASN A 40 -8.51 2.90 2.98
N ASP A 41 -9.78 3.02 2.57
CA ASP A 41 -10.36 2.14 1.55
C ASP A 41 -9.72 2.34 0.17
N LEU A 42 -9.43 3.59 -0.20
CA LEU A 42 -8.73 3.86 -1.46
C LEU A 42 -7.28 3.37 -1.40
N MET A 43 -6.61 3.55 -0.26
CA MET A 43 -5.26 3.00 -0.04
C MET A 43 -5.25 1.49 -0.23
N ILE A 44 -6.20 0.78 0.37
CA ILE A 44 -6.35 -0.68 0.26
C ILE A 44 -6.55 -1.10 -1.20
N VAL A 45 -7.49 -0.48 -1.91
CA VAL A 45 -7.74 -0.83 -3.30
C VAL A 45 -6.52 -0.56 -4.19
N ALA A 46 -5.82 0.55 -3.97
CA ALA A 46 -4.62 0.89 -4.72
C ALA A 46 -3.49 -0.14 -4.51
N ILE A 47 -3.20 -0.54 -3.26
CA ILE A 47 -2.15 -1.54 -3.00
C ILE A 47 -2.52 -2.94 -3.49
N ARG A 48 -3.81 -3.33 -3.46
CA ARG A 48 -4.28 -4.58 -4.07
C ARG A 48 -3.97 -4.58 -5.56
N ARG A 49 -4.22 -3.46 -6.25
CA ARG A 49 -3.86 -3.33 -7.66
C ARG A 49 -2.34 -3.41 -7.84
N TYR A 50 -1.54 -2.74 -7.01
CA TYR A 50 -0.09 -2.78 -7.13
C TYR A 50 0.47 -4.19 -6.94
N GLN A 51 -0.10 -4.96 -6.01
CA GLN A 51 0.24 -6.37 -5.85
C GLN A 51 -0.06 -7.19 -7.11
N GLN A 52 -1.22 -6.98 -7.74
CA GLN A 52 -1.57 -7.64 -9.01
C GLN A 52 -0.57 -7.27 -10.12
N MET A 53 -0.20 -6.00 -10.22
CA MET A 53 0.77 -5.54 -11.23
C MET A 53 2.17 -6.12 -10.99
N ASP A 54 2.63 -6.20 -9.73
CA ASP A 54 3.93 -6.79 -9.40
C ASP A 54 3.93 -8.31 -9.64
N TYR A 55 2.81 -9.00 -9.42
CA TYR A 55 2.65 -10.40 -9.77
C TYR A 55 2.71 -10.63 -11.30
N VAL A 56 1.94 -9.86 -12.08
CA VAL A 56 1.96 -9.94 -13.55
C VAL A 56 3.36 -9.65 -14.11
N PHE A 57 4.04 -8.65 -13.56
CA PHE A 57 5.42 -8.34 -13.96
C PHE A 57 6.37 -9.50 -13.67
N ALA A 58 6.26 -10.13 -12.49
CA ALA A 58 7.09 -11.27 -12.12
C ALA A 58 6.84 -12.46 -13.06
N LEU A 59 5.57 -12.75 -13.38
CA LEU A 59 5.21 -13.80 -14.35
C LEU A 59 5.79 -13.55 -15.75
N ASP A 60 5.71 -12.32 -16.26
CA ASP A 60 6.28 -11.95 -17.58
C ASP A 60 7.80 -12.16 -17.63
N LYS A 61 8.47 -12.10 -16.48
CA LYS A 61 9.92 -12.28 -16.36
C LYS A 61 10.34 -13.71 -15.99
N ASP A 62 9.38 -14.63 -15.83
CA ASP A 62 9.62 -15.97 -15.29
C ASP A 62 10.35 -15.92 -13.92
N GLU A 63 10.01 -14.90 -13.13
CA GLU A 63 10.57 -14.65 -11.80
C GLU A 63 9.50 -14.83 -10.70
N GLY A 64 9.94 -15.08 -9.47
CA GLY A 64 9.06 -15.01 -8.31
C GLY A 64 8.72 -13.55 -7.96
N CYS A 65 7.50 -13.30 -7.47
CA CYS A 65 7.13 -11.96 -7.02
C CYS A 65 8.07 -11.52 -5.89
N TRP A 66 8.84 -10.44 -6.11
CA TRP A 66 9.88 -10.04 -5.16
C TRP A 66 9.34 -9.27 -3.95
N ARG A 67 8.13 -8.72 -4.02
CA ARG A 67 7.50 -7.96 -2.93
C ARG A 67 6.07 -8.36 -2.67
N HIS A 68 5.70 -8.26 -1.40
CA HIS A 68 4.35 -8.49 -0.92
C HIS A 68 3.80 -7.23 -0.22
N TRP A 69 2.57 -6.88 -0.52
CA TRP A 69 1.87 -5.73 0.05
C TRP A 69 0.94 -6.16 1.19
N LEU A 70 1.10 -5.52 2.35
CA LEU A 70 0.20 -5.66 3.49
C LEU A 70 -0.80 -4.51 3.53
N GLU A 71 -2.04 -4.80 3.94
CA GLU A 71 -3.07 -3.79 4.07
C GLU A 71 -2.87 -2.92 5.33
N PRO A 72 -3.20 -1.62 5.29
CA PRO A 72 -3.10 -0.73 6.45
C PRO A 72 -3.83 -1.23 7.69
N ASP A 73 -4.89 -2.03 7.51
CA ASP A 73 -5.63 -2.64 8.60
C ASP A 73 -4.79 -3.57 9.46
N PHE A 74 -3.66 -4.09 8.95
CA PHE A 74 -2.70 -4.82 9.76
C PHE A 74 -2.27 -3.99 10.98
N VAL A 75 -2.07 -2.67 10.81
CA VAL A 75 -1.73 -1.74 11.91
C VAL A 75 -2.82 -1.73 12.99
N ASN A 76 -4.10 -1.81 12.59
CA ASN A 76 -5.23 -1.85 13.51
C ASN A 76 -5.25 -3.16 14.30
N HIS A 77 -4.97 -4.29 13.64
CA HIS A 77 -4.89 -5.61 14.28
C HIS A 77 -3.72 -5.70 15.28
N VAL A 78 -2.54 -5.19 14.90
CA VAL A 78 -1.39 -5.09 15.81
C VAL A 78 -1.73 -4.24 17.03
N SER A 79 -2.40 -3.11 16.84
CA SER A 79 -2.78 -2.21 17.94
C SER A 79 -3.77 -2.85 18.93
N ARG A 80 -4.57 -3.82 18.47
CA ARG A 80 -5.51 -4.59 19.29
C ARG A 80 -4.88 -5.85 19.91
N GLY A 81 -3.65 -6.21 19.50
CA GLY A 81 -3.00 -7.46 19.88
C GLY A 81 -3.62 -8.70 19.24
N ASP A 82 -4.35 -8.54 18.14
CA ASP A 82 -5.16 -9.59 17.53
C ASP A 82 -4.77 -9.82 16.06
N VAL A 83 -3.62 -10.47 15.87
CA VAL A 83 -2.99 -10.68 14.55
C VAL A 83 -3.13 -12.10 14.02
N ILE A 84 -3.55 -13.06 14.88
CA ILE A 84 -3.79 -14.45 14.50
C ILE A 84 -5.29 -14.63 14.24
N VAL A 85 -5.77 -13.97 13.20
CA VAL A 85 -7.16 -14.01 12.77
C VAL A 85 -7.26 -14.27 11.29
N ARG A 86 -8.41 -14.78 10.85
CA ARG A 86 -8.63 -15.20 9.46
C ARG A 86 -8.31 -14.09 8.46
N TYR A 87 -8.77 -12.86 8.71
CA TYR A 87 -8.52 -11.74 7.80
C TYR A 87 -7.02 -11.42 7.65
N VAL A 88 -6.27 -11.42 8.75
CA VAL A 88 -4.81 -11.21 8.71
C VAL A 88 -4.13 -12.38 8.00
N GLN A 89 -4.53 -13.62 8.28
CA GLN A 89 -4.05 -14.80 7.56
C GLN A 89 -4.31 -14.69 6.05
N ASP A 90 -5.50 -14.23 5.64
CA ASP A 90 -5.84 -14.04 4.24
C ASP A 90 -4.96 -12.97 3.57
N MET A 91 -4.41 -11.99 4.32
CA MET A 91 -3.39 -11.07 3.77
C MET A 91 -2.11 -11.78 3.35
N PHE A 92 -1.79 -12.96 3.88
CA PHE A 92 -0.54 -13.67 3.61
C PHE A 92 -0.72 -14.92 2.73
N ILE A 93 -1.80 -15.66 2.94
CA ILE A 93 -2.06 -16.97 2.31
C ILE A 93 -3.51 -17.12 1.83
N GLY A 94 -4.21 -16.02 1.57
CA GLY A 94 -5.56 -16.05 1.01
C GLY A 94 -5.56 -16.51 -0.46
N GLU A 95 -6.70 -17.03 -0.92
CA GLU A 95 -6.84 -17.59 -2.29
C GLU A 95 -6.59 -16.58 -3.42
N HIS A 96 -6.61 -15.28 -3.12
CA HIS A 96 -6.32 -14.20 -4.06
C HIS A 96 -4.81 -13.96 -4.26
N ILE A 97 -3.95 -14.63 -3.47
CA ILE A 97 -2.50 -14.52 -3.53
C ILE A 97 -1.96 -15.70 -4.35
N ASN A 98 -1.53 -15.39 -5.58
CA ASN A 98 -1.17 -16.40 -6.58
C ASN A 98 0.36 -16.67 -6.65
N TYR A 99 1.08 -16.40 -5.57
CA TYR A 99 2.54 -16.55 -5.51
C TYR A 99 3.00 -16.89 -4.09
N ASP A 100 4.22 -17.39 -3.98
CA ASP A 100 4.84 -17.78 -2.71
C ASP A 100 5.28 -16.54 -1.90
N VAL A 101 4.45 -16.07 -0.96
CA VAL A 101 4.76 -14.90 -0.11
C VAL A 101 6.07 -15.08 0.69
N HIS A 102 6.36 -16.29 1.14
CA HIS A 102 7.60 -16.61 1.86
C HIS A 102 8.88 -16.47 1.01
N ARG A 103 8.75 -16.35 -0.32
CA ARG A 103 9.86 -16.09 -1.26
C ARG A 103 10.06 -14.62 -1.57
N CYS A 104 9.12 -13.74 -1.19
CA CYS A 104 9.30 -12.31 -1.37
C CYS A 104 10.47 -11.82 -0.52
N THR A 105 11.26 -10.91 -1.09
CA THR A 105 12.41 -10.28 -0.42
C THR A 105 12.02 -9.04 0.38
N GLU A 106 10.87 -8.44 0.04
CA GLU A 106 10.38 -7.21 0.65
C GLU A 106 8.91 -7.30 1.00
N PHE A 107 8.53 -6.88 2.22
CA PHE A 107 7.12 -6.59 2.55
C PHE A 107 6.91 -5.09 2.63
N ILE A 108 5.85 -4.59 2.01
CA ILE A 108 5.48 -3.17 1.98
C ILE A 108 4.17 -2.95 2.72
N LEU A 109 4.14 -1.98 3.63
CA LEU A 109 2.95 -1.60 4.37
C LEU A 109 2.79 -0.07 4.37
N PRO A 110 1.72 0.48 3.79
CA PRO A 110 1.32 1.84 4.08
C PRO A 110 0.84 1.94 5.53
N VAL A 111 1.37 2.91 6.28
CA VAL A 111 1.05 3.14 7.69
C VAL A 111 0.47 4.54 7.83
N LYS A 112 -0.77 4.65 8.34
CA LYS A 112 -1.37 5.93 8.72
C LYS A 112 -1.02 6.22 10.17
N PHE A 113 -0.29 7.32 10.41
CA PHE A 113 0.10 7.76 11.74
C PHE A 113 -0.09 9.28 11.83
N ASN A 114 -0.72 9.78 12.91
CA ASN A 114 -1.03 11.21 13.06
C ASN A 114 -1.70 11.85 11.83
N PHE A 115 -2.66 11.13 11.24
CA PHE A 115 -3.42 11.55 10.05
C PHE A 115 -2.60 11.70 8.74
N THR A 116 -1.31 11.38 8.75
CA THR A 116 -0.48 11.32 7.53
C THR A 116 -0.10 9.88 7.22
N TRP A 117 0.20 9.61 5.95
CA TRP A 117 0.63 8.30 5.49
C TRP A 117 2.14 8.24 5.32
N SER A 118 2.72 7.11 5.71
CA SER A 118 4.10 6.72 5.43
C SER A 118 4.13 5.33 4.79
N THR A 119 5.27 4.93 4.23
CA THR A 119 5.48 3.57 3.71
C THR A 119 6.58 2.88 4.49
N TYR A 120 6.27 1.71 5.04
CA TYR A 120 7.21 0.88 5.78
C TYR A 120 7.59 -0.30 4.89
N ILE A 121 8.89 -0.62 4.84
CA ILE A 121 9.41 -1.70 4.00
C ILE A 121 10.28 -2.61 4.87
N TRP A 122 9.88 -3.86 5.03
CA TRP A 122 10.72 -4.90 5.60
C TRP A 122 11.60 -5.48 4.49
N ASP A 123 12.90 -5.19 4.55
CA ASP A 123 13.92 -5.70 3.63
C ASP A 123 14.59 -6.91 4.31
N PHE A 124 14.07 -8.12 4.03
CA PHE A 124 14.53 -9.36 4.66
C PHE A 124 16.02 -9.63 4.40
N PRO A 125 16.54 -9.51 3.16
CA PRO A 125 17.96 -9.73 2.90
C PRO A 125 18.88 -8.84 3.74
N LYS A 126 18.47 -7.58 4.00
CA LYS A 126 19.30 -6.62 4.75
C LYS A 126 18.91 -6.45 6.21
N LYS A 127 17.94 -7.24 6.72
CA LYS A 127 17.44 -7.21 8.11
C LYS A 127 17.17 -5.79 8.62
N ARG A 128 16.37 -5.05 7.85
CA ARG A 128 16.04 -3.65 8.18
C ARG A 128 14.61 -3.30 7.82
N ILE A 129 14.06 -2.37 8.59
CA ILE A 129 12.78 -1.73 8.32
C ILE A 129 13.07 -0.33 7.79
N ILE A 130 12.65 -0.03 6.58
CA ILE A 130 12.84 1.28 5.94
C ILE A 130 11.56 2.06 6.12
N VAL A 131 11.64 3.20 6.81
CA VAL A 131 10.50 4.10 6.98
C VAL A 131 10.63 5.26 6.01
N LEU A 132 9.68 5.34 5.09
CA LEU A 132 9.55 6.40 4.10
C LEU A 132 8.36 7.29 4.49
N ASP A 133 8.63 8.29 5.34
CA ASP A 133 7.64 9.29 5.74
C ASP A 133 7.86 10.60 4.95
N PRO A 134 6.92 10.98 4.06
CA PRO A 134 7.03 12.21 3.29
C PRO A 134 6.85 13.47 4.15
N THR A 135 6.37 13.32 5.39
CA THR A 135 6.03 14.43 6.29
C THR A 135 7.03 14.65 7.43
N ILE A 136 8.11 13.87 7.46
CA ILE A 136 9.03 13.79 8.59
C ILE A 136 9.71 15.13 8.96
N ASN A 137 9.79 16.08 8.01
CA ASN A 137 10.40 17.40 8.22
C ASN A 137 9.41 18.56 8.06
N ASN A 138 8.10 18.31 8.07
CA ASN A 138 7.07 19.32 7.76
C ASN A 138 6.68 20.23 8.94
N GLY A 139 7.34 20.11 10.09
CA GLY A 139 6.92 20.79 11.30
C GLY A 139 8.08 21.25 12.17
N ASN A 140 7.72 21.85 13.29
CA ASN A 140 8.68 22.37 14.28
C ASN A 140 9.23 21.27 15.21
N GLU A 141 8.62 20.09 15.19
CA GLU A 141 9.10 18.95 15.97
C GLU A 141 10.36 18.36 15.33
N SER A 142 11.39 18.09 16.13
CA SER A 142 12.65 17.55 15.60
C SER A 142 12.45 16.17 14.97
N ASP A 143 13.15 15.91 13.87
CA ASP A 143 13.12 14.62 13.16
C ASP A 143 13.38 13.44 14.11
N LYS A 144 14.26 13.60 15.10
CA LYS A 144 14.58 12.55 16.07
C LYS A 144 13.35 12.10 16.88
N VAL A 145 12.46 13.03 17.24
CA VAL A 145 11.25 12.72 18.00
C VAL A 145 10.25 11.97 17.11
N ILE A 146 10.06 12.43 15.88
CA ILE A 146 9.19 11.77 14.89
C ILE A 146 9.72 10.36 14.58
N GLN A 147 11.02 10.23 14.30
CA GLN A 147 11.68 8.95 14.10
C GLN A 147 11.51 8.00 15.29
N ASN A 148 11.60 8.49 16.53
CA ASN A 148 11.38 7.66 17.72
C ASN A 148 9.95 7.11 17.78
N ARG A 149 8.95 7.87 17.33
CA ARG A 149 7.57 7.36 17.25
C ARG A 149 7.45 6.29 16.18
N HIS A 150 8.01 6.52 14.98
CA HIS A 150 8.04 5.51 13.93
C HIS A 150 8.75 4.21 14.35
N ARG A 151 9.88 4.30 15.08
CA ARG A 151 10.58 3.12 15.61
C ARG A 151 9.65 2.28 16.50
N LYS A 152 8.94 2.90 17.45
CA LYS A 152 7.98 2.18 18.30
C LYS A 152 6.89 1.47 17.50
N VAL A 153 6.35 2.13 16.49
CA VAL A 153 5.35 1.53 15.60
C VAL A 153 5.94 0.38 14.80
N ALA A 154 7.14 0.56 14.23
CA ALA A 154 7.85 -0.46 13.46
C ALA A 154 8.20 -1.69 14.31
N ASP A 155 8.64 -1.50 15.56
CA ASP A 155 8.97 -2.58 16.50
C ASP A 155 7.73 -3.43 16.81
N ASN A 156 6.59 -2.78 17.11
CA ASN A 156 5.32 -3.49 17.34
C ASN A 156 4.85 -4.27 16.11
N LEU A 157 4.91 -3.65 14.93
CA LEU A 157 4.55 -4.29 13.67
C LEU A 157 5.50 -5.46 13.34
N HIS A 158 6.79 -5.33 13.67
CA HIS A 158 7.79 -6.37 13.41
C HIS A 158 7.57 -7.61 14.29
N VAL A 159 7.28 -7.41 15.58
CA VAL A 159 6.91 -8.52 16.49
C VAL A 159 5.64 -9.22 16.01
N ALA A 160 4.61 -8.46 15.64
CA ALA A 160 3.39 -9.02 15.09
C ALA A 160 3.60 -9.78 13.78
N LEU A 161 4.43 -9.24 12.89
CA LEU A 161 4.80 -9.89 11.63
C LEU A 161 5.53 -11.20 11.89
N GLN A 162 6.46 -11.24 12.86
CA GLN A 162 7.12 -12.47 13.28
C GLN A 162 6.11 -13.52 13.75
N SER A 163 5.12 -13.15 14.57
CA SER A 163 4.07 -14.07 15.02
C SER A 163 3.25 -14.61 13.84
N CYS A 164 2.89 -13.76 12.88
CA CYS A 164 2.17 -14.19 11.67
C CYS A 164 2.99 -15.15 10.83
N ILE A 165 4.29 -14.88 10.65
CA ILE A 165 5.20 -15.76 9.91
C ILE A 165 5.27 -17.15 10.55
N GLN A 166 5.46 -17.20 11.87
CA GLN A 166 5.56 -18.45 12.63
C GLN A 166 4.27 -19.28 12.57
N GLU A 167 3.12 -18.62 12.60
CA GLU A 167 1.82 -19.29 12.59
C GLU A 167 1.38 -19.73 11.19
N PHE A 168 1.56 -18.87 10.18
CA PHE A 168 0.94 -19.07 8.86
C PHE A 168 1.83 -19.84 7.88
N PHE A 169 3.15 -19.92 8.11
CA PHE A 169 4.07 -20.53 7.17
C PHE A 169 4.86 -21.67 7.78
N GLN A 170 4.48 -22.89 7.43
CA GLN A 170 5.22 -24.07 7.85
C GLN A 170 6.61 -24.11 7.20
N GLY A 171 7.65 -24.19 8.04
CA GLY A 171 9.04 -24.32 7.58
C GLY A 171 9.72 -23.02 7.15
N TRP A 172 9.02 -21.88 7.14
CA TRP A 172 9.64 -20.57 6.92
C TRP A 172 10.01 -19.91 8.25
N ALA A 173 11.30 -19.85 8.54
CA ALA A 173 11.83 -19.27 9.78
C ALA A 173 12.92 -18.23 9.48
N PRO A 174 12.57 -17.06 8.90
CA PRO A 174 13.53 -16.00 8.69
C PRO A 174 14.10 -15.52 10.02
N ASP A 175 15.36 -15.08 10.03
CA ASP A 175 15.95 -14.50 11.23
C ASP A 175 15.37 -13.10 11.47
N MET A 176 14.44 -13.03 12.43
CA MET A 176 13.76 -11.81 12.87
C MET A 176 14.52 -11.10 14.00
N ALA A 177 15.72 -11.55 14.39
CA ALA A 177 16.51 -10.91 15.42
C ALA A 177 17.38 -9.76 14.86
N ARG A 178 17.60 -8.72 15.69
CA ARG A 178 18.56 -7.63 15.43
C ARG A 178 18.28 -6.82 14.16
N TRP A 179 17.00 -6.62 13.85
CA TRP A 179 16.59 -5.73 12.76
C TRP A 179 16.79 -4.26 13.16
N ASN A 180 17.17 -3.44 12.19
CA ASN A 180 17.34 -1.99 12.39
C ASN A 180 16.29 -1.20 11.61
N THR A 181 15.70 -0.19 12.26
CA THR A 181 14.81 0.76 11.59
C THR A 181 15.60 1.95 11.05
N ILE A 182 15.53 2.18 9.73
CA ILE A 182 16.28 3.22 9.03
C ILE A 182 15.36 4.28 8.43
N PHE A 183 15.87 5.51 8.40
CA PHE A 183 15.19 6.69 7.86
C PHE A 183 16.09 7.30 6.77
N PRO A 184 15.77 7.11 5.48
CA PRO A 184 16.61 7.61 4.41
C PRO A 184 16.66 9.14 4.36
N LYS A 185 17.84 9.74 4.59
CA LYS A 185 18.03 11.20 4.60
C LYS A 185 17.75 11.86 3.25
N TRP A 186 17.95 11.14 2.15
CA TRP A 186 17.70 11.63 0.80
C TRP A 186 16.20 11.74 0.48
N LEU A 187 15.33 11.17 1.32
CA LEU A 187 13.88 11.31 1.21
C LEU A 187 13.39 12.68 1.70
N ASN A 188 14.28 13.59 2.12
CA ASN A 188 13.94 14.97 2.47
C ASN A 188 13.49 15.79 1.23
N VAL A 189 12.45 15.31 0.53
CA VAL A 189 11.66 16.09 -0.41
C VAL A 189 10.85 17.05 0.43
N GLY A 190 11.30 18.31 0.47
CA GLY A 190 10.60 19.37 1.17
C GLY A 190 9.14 19.47 0.68
N LEU A 191 8.25 19.71 1.64
CA LEU A 191 6.90 20.25 1.46
C LEU A 191 5.82 19.27 0.95
N CYS A 192 5.85 18.00 1.34
CA CYS A 192 4.61 17.20 1.23
C CYS A 192 3.52 17.88 2.07
N THR A 193 2.35 18.19 1.54
CA THR A 193 1.25 18.61 2.43
C THR A 193 0.69 17.38 3.15
N GLY A 194 0.13 17.53 4.35
CA GLY A 194 -0.52 16.42 5.06
C GLY A 194 -1.52 15.65 4.18
N PRO A 195 -2.41 16.34 3.43
CA PRO A 195 -3.33 15.71 2.49
C PRO A 195 -2.68 14.88 1.37
N ASP A 196 -1.51 15.29 0.88
CA ASP A 196 -0.80 14.57 -0.19
C ASP A 196 -0.05 13.33 0.30
N SER A 197 0.12 13.17 1.62
CA SER A 197 0.95 12.08 2.18
C SER A 197 0.57 10.69 1.68
N GLY A 198 -0.72 10.43 1.43
CA GLY A 198 -1.18 9.16 0.85
C GLY A 198 -0.73 8.94 -0.58
N VAL A 199 -0.66 10.00 -1.40
CA VAL A 199 -0.12 9.94 -2.77
C VAL A 199 1.36 9.61 -2.73
N TYR A 200 2.11 10.25 -1.83
CA TYR A 200 3.52 9.96 -1.63
C TYR A 200 3.76 8.52 -1.15
N ALA A 201 2.98 8.03 -0.19
CA ALA A 201 3.11 6.66 0.30
C ALA A 201 2.89 5.62 -0.82
N LEU A 202 1.81 5.76 -1.60
CA LEU A 202 1.57 4.90 -2.75
C LEU A 202 2.70 4.99 -3.78
N HIS A 203 3.18 6.20 -4.08
CA HIS A 203 4.27 6.42 -5.01
C HIS A 203 5.57 5.76 -4.55
N TYR A 204 5.92 5.91 -3.27
CA TYR A 204 7.11 5.34 -2.66
C TYR A 204 7.10 3.82 -2.75
N GLY A 205 6.03 3.17 -2.29
CA GLY A 205 5.94 1.70 -2.36
C GLY A 205 5.95 1.20 -3.81
N ARG A 206 5.21 1.86 -4.71
CA ARG A 206 5.12 1.45 -6.13
C ARG A 206 6.43 1.55 -6.88
N ASN A 207 7.20 2.61 -6.61
CA ASN A 207 8.44 2.92 -7.32
C ASN A 207 9.69 2.44 -6.59
N TRP A 208 9.58 1.87 -5.40
CA TRP A 208 10.72 1.32 -4.66
C TRP A 208 11.44 0.24 -5.48
N MET A 209 12.77 0.22 -5.48
CA MET A 209 13.62 -0.77 -6.15
C MET A 209 14.73 -1.31 -5.23
N GLY A 210 14.48 -1.39 -3.92
CA GLY A 210 15.42 -1.94 -2.92
C GLY A 210 16.51 -0.98 -2.40
N SER A 211 16.86 0.04 -3.18
CA SER A 211 17.85 1.06 -2.79
C SER A 211 17.55 2.47 -3.30
N LYS A 212 16.73 2.59 -4.34
CA LYS A 212 16.33 3.85 -4.99
C LYS A 212 14.91 3.74 -5.51
N PHE A 213 14.36 4.87 -5.96
CA PHE A 213 13.10 4.87 -6.70
C PHE A 213 13.34 4.71 -8.20
N LYS A 214 12.48 3.93 -8.87
CA LYS A 214 12.36 3.87 -10.34
C LYS A 214 12.02 5.24 -10.91
N ARG A 215 11.14 5.98 -10.23
CA ARG A 215 10.77 7.36 -10.55
C ARG A 215 10.70 8.17 -9.26
N VAL A 216 11.40 9.29 -9.22
CA VAL A 216 11.30 10.24 -8.09
C VAL A 216 10.07 11.11 -8.33
N LEU A 217 9.25 11.29 -7.29
CA LEU A 217 8.10 12.20 -7.36
C LEU A 217 8.62 13.63 -7.31
N ASN A 218 8.35 14.42 -8.35
CA ASN A 218 8.73 15.84 -8.39
C ASN A 218 7.60 16.70 -7.82
N PRO A 219 7.77 17.33 -6.64
CA PRO A 219 6.74 18.18 -6.05
C PRO A 219 6.48 19.48 -6.82
N GLN A 220 7.44 20.00 -7.58
CA GLN A 220 7.36 21.35 -8.16
C GLN A 220 6.78 21.42 -9.59
N ASN A 221 6.42 20.29 -10.23
CA ASN A 221 5.97 20.25 -11.63
C ASN A 221 4.77 19.28 -11.82
N ASP A 222 3.65 19.53 -11.15
CA ASP A 222 2.42 18.71 -11.22
C ASP A 222 2.61 17.22 -10.91
N GLY A 223 3.74 16.80 -10.32
CA GLY A 223 4.07 15.39 -10.13
C GLY A 223 3.07 14.68 -9.21
N VAL A 224 2.58 15.38 -8.18
CA VAL A 224 1.52 14.89 -7.30
C VAL A 224 0.21 14.71 -8.08
N VAL A 225 -0.18 15.68 -8.91
CA VAL A 225 -1.38 15.60 -9.76
C VAL A 225 -1.27 14.44 -10.75
N HIS A 226 -0.13 14.27 -11.40
CA HIS A 226 0.12 13.14 -12.29
C HIS A 226 0.05 11.81 -11.55
N SER A 227 0.56 11.75 -10.32
CA SER A 227 0.47 10.55 -9.48
C SER A 227 -0.95 10.23 -9.07
N ARG A 228 -1.77 11.23 -8.73
CA ARG A 228 -3.22 11.07 -8.49
C ARG A 228 -3.94 10.48 -9.70
N MET A 229 -3.60 10.95 -10.91
CA MET A 229 -4.15 10.40 -12.16
C MET A 229 -3.72 8.96 -12.43
N ASN A 230 -2.46 8.61 -12.14
CA ASN A 230 -1.99 7.23 -12.24
C ASN A 230 -2.71 6.31 -11.23
N ILE A 231 -2.84 6.75 -9.97
CA ILE A 231 -3.60 6.04 -8.94
C ILE A 231 -5.06 5.82 -9.39
N LEU A 232 -5.71 6.83 -9.99
CA LEU A 232 -7.06 6.69 -10.52
C LEU A 232 -7.14 5.57 -11.56
N VAL A 233 -6.24 5.58 -12.55
CA VAL A 233 -6.21 4.56 -13.61
C VAL A 233 -5.98 3.17 -13.00
N ASP A 234 -5.08 3.06 -12.04
CA ASP A 234 -4.74 1.80 -11.38
C ASP A 234 -5.91 1.28 -10.54
N VAL A 235 -6.53 2.12 -9.70
CA VAL A 235 -7.69 1.78 -8.86
C VAL A 235 -8.87 1.32 -9.72
N LEU A 236 -9.17 2.00 -10.82
CA LEU A 236 -10.23 1.58 -11.74
C LEU A 236 -9.87 0.29 -12.50
N GLY A 237 -8.58 0.04 -12.68
CA GLY A 237 -8.03 -1.16 -13.34
C GLY A 237 -7.85 -2.37 -12.42
N LEU A 238 -8.37 -2.33 -11.18
CA LEU A 238 -8.33 -3.46 -10.26
C LEU A 238 -8.92 -4.72 -10.91
N GLU A 239 -8.16 -5.82 -10.90
CA GLU A 239 -8.65 -7.11 -11.39
C GLU A 239 -9.62 -7.73 -10.42
N GLY A 240 -10.68 -8.34 -10.96
CA GLY A 240 -11.80 -8.82 -10.17
C GLY A 240 -12.72 -7.72 -9.65
N ASN A 241 -12.60 -6.47 -10.14
CA ASN A 241 -13.54 -5.40 -9.80
C ASN A 241 -14.97 -5.76 -10.25
N ILE A 242 -15.87 -5.97 -9.29
CA ILE A 242 -17.30 -6.25 -9.53
C ILE A 242 -18.20 -5.00 -9.46
N GLY A 243 -17.59 -3.82 -9.33
CA GLY A 243 -18.27 -2.53 -9.29
C GLY A 243 -18.85 -2.08 -10.64
N HIS A 244 -19.73 -1.08 -10.57
CA HIS A 244 -20.48 -0.54 -11.69
C HIS A 244 -19.79 0.70 -12.29
N MET A 245 -18.62 0.49 -12.91
CA MET A 245 -17.94 1.56 -13.64
C MET A 245 -18.62 1.86 -15.00
N PRO A 246 -18.80 3.13 -15.39
CA PRO A 246 -19.35 3.49 -16.70
C PRO A 246 -18.55 2.90 -17.86
N GLU A 247 -19.25 2.42 -18.90
CA GLU A 247 -18.67 1.65 -20.01
C GLU A 247 -17.53 2.38 -20.74
N ARG A 248 -17.63 3.70 -20.90
CA ARG A 248 -16.58 4.52 -21.53
C ARG A 248 -15.21 4.38 -20.85
N TYR A 249 -15.18 4.22 -19.53
CA TYR A 249 -13.95 4.03 -18.77
C TYR A 249 -13.45 2.59 -18.85
N ARG A 250 -14.38 1.61 -18.85
CA ARG A 250 -14.04 0.20 -19.03
C ARG A 250 -13.32 -0.03 -20.37
N ASN A 251 -13.85 0.54 -21.44
CA ASN A 251 -13.27 0.42 -22.79
C ASN A 251 -11.88 1.05 -22.90
N PHE A 252 -11.63 2.14 -22.15
CA PHE A 252 -10.32 2.77 -22.09
C PHE A 252 -9.27 1.86 -21.42
N LEU A 253 -9.63 1.20 -20.32
CA LEU A 253 -8.73 0.30 -19.60
C LEU A 253 -8.40 -0.98 -20.39
N VAL A 254 -9.38 -1.56 -21.08
CA VAL A 254 -9.16 -2.75 -21.92
C VAL A 254 -8.19 -2.44 -23.06
N ARG A 255 -8.36 -1.32 -23.77
CA ARG A 255 -7.46 -0.89 -24.85
C ARG A 255 -6.03 -0.60 -24.39
N LYS A 256 -5.82 -0.32 -23.10
CA LYS A 256 -4.49 -0.12 -22.53
C LYS A 256 -3.81 -1.48 -22.30
N LYS A 257 -4.54 -2.50 -21.80
CA LYS A 257 -4.02 -3.87 -21.65
C LYS A 257 -3.61 -4.52 -22.96
N GLU A 258 -4.22 -4.15 -24.09
CA GLU A 258 -3.86 -4.65 -25.43
C GLU A 258 -2.59 -3.99 -26.03
N LYS A 259 -2.07 -2.93 -25.38
CA LYS A 259 -0.93 -2.13 -25.88
C LYS A 259 0.33 -2.21 -25.00
N GLU A 260 0.24 -2.86 -23.85
CA GLU A 260 1.36 -3.17 -22.95
C GLU A 260 1.82 -4.61 -23.21
#